data_AF-A0A847WNQ4-F1
#
_entry.id   AF-A0A847WNQ4-F1
#
_cell.length_a   1.000
_cell.length_b   1.000
_cell.length_c   1.000
_cell.angle_alpha   90.00
_cell.angle_beta   90.00
_cell.angle_gamma   90.00
#
_symmetry.space_group_name_H-M   'P 1'
#
loop_
_entity.id
_entity.type
_entity.pdbx_description
1 polymer ?
#
loop_
_entity_poly.entity_id
_entity_poly.type
_entity_poly.pdbx_seq_one_letter_code
_entity_poly.pdbx_strand_id
1 'polypeptide(L)'
;MWSNSPEIFLVFSMNIIGLCLILLSLWFLRKKEEPMGSSKINEIEKELMLRTQEAEEILEELNDFSIYMMRQMENKHKELILLYQLIDEKQRVMNQMPDTEKKIVPALEGDPYLNKDQEQILTLYKEGKTIDEIAKRMHMGKGEVQLIIGLFQMR
;
A
#
# COMPACT_ATOMS: atom_id res chain seq x y z
N MET A 1 66.57 -22.01 -52.04
CA MET A 1 66.28 -23.14 -52.93
C MET A 1 65.55 -24.18 -52.09
N TRP A 2 64.29 -23.92 -51.74
CA TRP A 2 63.47 -24.88 -50.98
C TRP A 2 63.00 -25.93 -51.97
N SER A 3 63.40 -27.18 -51.76
CA SER A 3 62.93 -28.32 -52.55
C SER A 3 61.44 -28.45 -52.32
N ASN A 4 60.64 -28.06 -53.31
CA ASN A 4 59.19 -28.29 -53.36
C ASN A 4 58.96 -29.78 -53.64
N SER A 5 59.29 -30.66 -52.70
CA SER A 5 58.80 -32.03 -52.78
C SER A 5 57.29 -32.01 -52.48
N PRO A 6 56.46 -32.65 -53.32
CA PRO A 6 54.99 -32.66 -53.15
C PRO A 6 54.56 -33.21 -51.79
N GLU A 7 55.41 -34.03 -51.18
CA GLU A 7 55.24 -34.60 -49.83
C GLU A 7 55.19 -33.53 -48.74
N ILE A 8 56.07 -32.52 -48.80
CA ILE A 8 56.12 -31.44 -47.80
C ILE A 8 54.83 -30.61 -47.86
N PHE A 9 54.34 -30.32 -49.07
CA PHE A 9 53.09 -29.59 -49.26
C PHE A 9 51.88 -30.35 -48.67
N LEU A 10 51.86 -31.68 -48.83
CA LEU A 10 50.81 -32.55 -48.31
C LEU A 10 50.80 -32.58 -46.76
N VAL A 11 51.98 -32.58 -46.13
CA VAL A 11 52.08 -32.50 -44.66
C VAL A 11 51.57 -31.15 -44.15
N PHE A 12 51.92 -30.03 -44.81
CA PHE A 12 51.44 -28.71 -44.39
C PHE A 12 49.91 -28.55 -44.58
N SER A 13 49.34 -29.06 -45.67
CA SER A 13 47.88 -29.00 -45.88
C SER A 13 47.11 -29.77 -44.81
N MET A 14 47.60 -30.95 -44.41
CA MET A 14 46.98 -31.77 -43.36
C MET A 14 46.99 -31.05 -42.00
N ASN A 15 48.08 -30.35 -41.66
CA ASN A 15 48.18 -29.56 -40.43
C ASN A 15 47.25 -28.34 -40.43
N ILE A 16 47.12 -27.63 -41.56
CA ILE A 16 46.23 -26.46 -41.68
C ILE A 16 44.77 -26.87 -41.53
N ILE A 17 44.36 -27.99 -42.13
CA ILE A 17 42.99 -28.52 -42.00
C ILE A 17 42.69 -28.87 -40.53
N GLY A 18 43.64 -29.49 -39.82
CA GLY A 18 43.51 -29.78 -38.40
C GLY A 18 43.34 -28.51 -37.55
N LEU A 19 44.14 -27.47 -37.82
CA LEU A 19 44.02 -26.17 -37.14
C LEU A 19 42.68 -25.51 -37.43
N CYS A 20 42.22 -25.55 -38.68
CA CYS A 20 40.91 -25.04 -39.08
C CYS A 20 39.77 -25.77 -38.36
N LEU A 21 39.84 -27.10 -38.20
CA LEU A 21 38.83 -27.86 -37.45
C LEU A 21 38.80 -27.48 -35.97
N ILE A 22 39.96 -27.24 -35.35
CA ILE A 22 40.05 -26.77 -33.96
C ILE A 22 39.45 -25.36 -33.85
N LEU A 23 39.78 -24.45 -34.76
CA LEU A 23 39.22 -23.09 -34.79
C LEU A 23 37.71 -23.10 -35.05
N LEU A 24 37.23 -23.96 -35.95
CA LEU A 24 35.80 -24.14 -36.23
C LEU A 24 35.06 -24.72 -35.02
N SER A 25 35.67 -25.70 -34.33
CA SER A 25 35.12 -26.27 -33.09
C SER A 25 35.03 -25.20 -31.99
N LEU A 26 36.08 -24.39 -31.81
CA LEU A 26 36.08 -23.27 -30.85
C LEU A 26 35.05 -22.19 -31.23
N TRP A 27 34.92 -21.87 -32.52
CA TRP A 27 33.91 -20.93 -33.02
C TRP A 27 32.48 -21.47 -32.81
N PHE A 28 32.27 -22.77 -33.02
CA PHE A 28 31.00 -23.44 -32.78
C PHE A 28 30.64 -23.50 -31.29
N LEU A 29 31.63 -23.68 -30.42
CA LEU A 29 31.44 -23.60 -28.97
C LEU A 29 31.06 -22.18 -28.52
N ARG A 30 31.72 -21.14 -29.05
CA ARG A 30 31.34 -19.74 -28.80
C ARG A 30 29.93 -19.40 -29.29
N LYS A 31 29.45 -20.06 -30.35
CA LYS A 31 28.10 -19.83 -30.89
C LYS A 31 26.98 -20.42 -30.00
N LYS A 32 27.31 -21.25 -29.01
CA LYS A 32 26.33 -21.88 -28.11
C LYS A 32 25.98 -21.02 -26.87
N GLU A 33 26.52 -19.80 -26.79
CA GLU A 33 26.30 -18.86 -25.68
C GLU A 33 25.19 -17.82 -25.93
N GLU A 34 24.21 -18.09 -26.81
CA GLU A 34 22.93 -17.39 -26.71
C GLU A 34 22.16 -18.06 -25.55
N PRO A 35 22.12 -17.47 -24.34
CA PRO A 35 21.61 -18.15 -23.17
C PRO A 35 20.09 -18.14 -23.28
N MET A 36 19.50 -19.25 -23.71
CA MET A 36 18.05 -19.43 -23.64
C MET A 36 17.51 -19.29 -22.20
N GLY A 37 18.39 -19.22 -21.19
CA GLY A 37 18.09 -18.86 -19.80
C GLY A 37 18.23 -17.37 -19.43
N SER A 38 18.94 -16.52 -20.18
CA SER A 38 19.13 -15.09 -19.81
C SER A 38 17.85 -14.29 -20.02
N SER A 39 17.07 -14.59 -21.06
CA SER A 39 15.78 -13.92 -21.29
C SER A 39 14.79 -14.16 -20.15
N LYS A 40 14.70 -15.38 -19.63
CA LYS A 40 13.82 -15.70 -18.49
C LYS A 40 14.32 -15.08 -17.19
N ILE A 41 15.63 -15.06 -16.97
CA ILE A 41 16.22 -14.42 -15.79
C ILE A 41 15.95 -12.91 -15.80
N ASN A 42 16.15 -12.25 -16.94
CA ASN A 42 15.87 -10.81 -17.07
C ASN A 42 14.37 -10.50 -16.90
N GLU A 43 13.49 -11.39 -17.33
CA GLU A 43 12.04 -11.25 -17.14
C GLU A 43 11.65 -11.36 -15.65
N ILE A 44 12.21 -12.34 -14.93
CA ILE A 44 12.04 -12.49 -13.49
C ILE A 44 12.64 -11.29 -12.73
N GLU A 45 13.82 -10.82 -13.13
CA GLU A 45 14.45 -9.64 -12.52
C GLU A 45 13.56 -8.39 -12.68
N LYS A 46 12.99 -8.20 -13.88
CA LYS A 46 12.06 -7.11 -14.14
C LYS A 46 10.77 -7.24 -13.32
N GLU A 47 10.24 -8.44 -13.18
CA GLU A 47 9.07 -8.71 -12.33
C GLU A 47 9.37 -8.40 -10.86
N LEU A 48 10.53 -8.82 -10.35
CA LEU A 48 10.97 -8.52 -8.98
C LEU A 48 11.16 -7.01 -8.75
N MET A 49 11.74 -6.29 -9.71
CA MET A 49 11.85 -4.83 -9.64
C MET A 49 10.48 -4.15 -9.59
N LEU A 50 9.54 -4.60 -10.41
CA LEU A 50 8.18 -4.05 -10.41
C LEU A 50 7.47 -4.33 -9.07
N ARG A 51 7.59 -5.55 -8.55
CA ARG A 51 6.96 -5.93 -7.27
C ARG A 51 7.58 -5.23 -6.06
N THR A 52 8.88 -4.94 -6.11
CA THR A 52 9.55 -4.15 -5.06
C THR A 52 9.11 -2.70 -5.10
N GLN A 53 9.00 -2.11 -6.29
CA GLN A 53 8.46 -0.75 -6.46
C GLN A 53 7.02 -0.63 -5.96
N GLU A 54 6.14 -1.59 -6.30
CA GLU A 54 4.76 -1.63 -5.78
C GLU A 54 4.73 -1.71 -4.24
N ALA A 55 5.63 -2.49 -3.64
CA ALA A 55 5.72 -2.59 -2.19
C ALA A 55 6.19 -1.29 -1.52
N GLU A 56 7.10 -0.55 -2.18
CA GLU A 56 7.54 0.78 -1.72
C GLU A 56 6.39 1.80 -1.78
N GLU A 57 5.61 1.81 -2.87
CA GLU A 57 4.43 2.66 -3.02
C GLU A 57 3.39 2.38 -1.92
N ILE A 58 3.10 1.10 -1.66
CA ILE A 58 2.18 0.71 -0.57
C ILE A 58 2.72 1.13 0.81
N LEU A 59 4.04 1.08 1.02
CA LEU A 59 4.65 1.55 2.27
C LEU A 59 4.48 3.06 2.46
N GLU A 60 4.59 3.83 1.37
CA GLU A 60 4.35 5.28 1.39
C GLU A 60 2.89 5.60 1.69
N GLU A 61 1.94 4.96 1.01
CA GLU A 61 0.51 5.10 1.30
C GLU A 61 0.16 4.72 2.74
N LEU A 62 0.76 3.65 3.25
CA LEU A 62 0.57 3.21 4.63
C LEU A 62 1.11 4.24 5.64
N ASN A 63 2.26 4.84 5.35
CA ASN A 63 2.82 5.90 6.18
C ASN A 63 1.91 7.13 6.22
N ASP A 64 1.38 7.55 5.07
CA ASP A 64 0.44 8.69 4.98
C ASP A 64 -0.86 8.41 5.75
N PHE A 65 -1.38 7.19 5.62
CA PHE A 65 -2.53 6.75 6.40
C PHE A 65 -2.24 6.76 7.92
N SER A 66 -1.05 6.32 8.33
CA SER A 66 -0.60 6.35 9.72
C SER A 66 -0.56 7.79 10.27
N ILE A 67 -0.02 8.73 9.50
CA ILE A 67 0.01 10.16 9.86
C ILE A 67 -1.41 10.72 10.02
N TYR A 68 -2.32 10.35 9.10
CA TYR A 68 -3.72 10.74 9.19
C TYR A 68 -4.40 10.21 10.45
N MET A 69 -4.27 8.91 10.73
CA MET A 69 -4.84 8.31 11.95
C MET A 69 -4.25 8.92 13.21
N MET A 70 -2.94 9.19 13.24
CA MET A 70 -2.30 9.85 14.37
C MET A 70 -2.90 11.23 14.64
N ARG A 71 -3.10 12.03 13.60
CA ARG A 71 -3.76 13.34 13.71
C ARG A 71 -5.19 13.24 14.21
N GLN A 72 -5.95 12.25 13.72
CA GLN A 72 -7.32 12.01 14.18
C GLN A 72 -7.36 11.60 15.65
N MET A 73 -6.46 10.71 16.07
CA MET A 73 -6.32 10.30 17.47
C MET A 73 -5.92 11.46 18.37
N GLU A 74 -4.96 12.30 17.96
CA GLU A 74 -4.58 13.49 18.72
C GLU A 74 -5.75 14.46 18.90
N ASN A 75 -6.54 14.68 17.84
CA ASN A 75 -7.72 15.53 17.92
C ASN A 75 -8.76 14.97 18.89
N LYS A 76 -9.01 13.66 18.83
CA LYS A 76 -9.91 12.96 19.77
C LYS A 76 -9.38 12.99 21.20
N HIS A 77 -8.07 12.88 21.40
CA HIS A 77 -7.44 12.99 22.70
C HIS A 77 -7.59 14.40 23.29
N LYS A 78 -7.40 15.44 22.47
CA LYS A 78 -7.64 16.84 22.87
C LYS A 78 -9.09 17.09 23.24
N GLU A 79 -10.03 16.61 22.44
CA GLU A 79 -11.48 16.69 22.71
C GLU A 79 -11.82 15.99 24.04
N LEU A 80 -11.25 14.81 24.28
CA LEU A 80 -11.43 14.06 25.51
C LEU A 80 -10.87 14.82 26.74
N ILE A 81 -9.67 15.40 26.65
CA ILE A 81 -9.09 16.23 27.72
C ILE A 81 -9.99 17.42 28.01
N LEU A 82 -10.48 18.11 26.97
CA LEU A 82 -11.38 19.26 27.12
C LEU A 82 -12.66 18.86 27.84
N LEU A 83 -13.25 17.71 27.50
CA LEU A 83 -14.44 17.20 28.17
C LEU A 83 -14.17 16.92 29.66
N TYR A 84 -13.04 16.29 30.01
CA TYR A 84 -12.66 16.09 31.41
C TYR A 84 -12.50 17.42 32.16
N GLN A 85 -11.91 18.44 31.53
CA GLN A 85 -11.78 19.78 32.13
C GLN A 85 -13.15 20.43 32.38
N LEU A 86 -14.07 20.37 31.41
CA LEU A 86 -15.42 20.91 31.55
C LEU A 86 -16.22 20.19 32.64
N ILE A 87 -16.07 18.87 32.77
CA ILE A 87 -16.70 18.08 33.84
C ILE A 87 -16.13 18.47 35.21
N ASP A 88 -14.80 18.60 35.36
CA ASP A 88 -14.18 19.04 36.61
C ASP A 88 -14.65 20.46 36.99
N GLU A 89 -14.71 21.37 36.01
CA GLU A 89 -15.21 22.73 36.21
C GLU A 89 -16.69 22.75 36.64
N LYS A 90 -17.55 21.98 35.96
CA LYS A 90 -18.97 21.83 36.33
C LYS A 90 -19.14 21.23 37.72
N GLN A 91 -18.30 20.27 38.10
CA GLN A 91 -18.32 19.66 39.43
C GLN A 91 -17.89 20.65 40.52
N ARG A 92 -16.93 21.53 40.24
CA ARG A 92 -16.56 22.63 41.16
C ARG A 92 -17.66 23.67 41.32
N VAL A 93 -18.33 24.06 40.23
CA VAL A 93 -19.46 25.01 40.26
C VAL A 93 -20.66 24.41 41.01
N MET A 94 -20.94 23.12 40.80
CA MET A 94 -22.00 22.39 41.48
C MET A 94 -21.71 22.16 42.97
N ASN A 95 -20.44 22.01 43.36
CA ASN A 95 -20.03 21.93 44.78
C ASN A 95 -20.08 23.29 45.52
N GLN A 96 -20.30 24.42 44.82
CA GLN A 96 -20.36 25.76 45.40
C GLN A 96 -21.78 26.33 45.55
N MET A 97 -22.83 25.59 45.18
CA MET A 97 -24.22 25.97 45.44
C MET A 97 -24.82 25.07 46.52
N PRO A 98 -25.48 25.63 47.56
CA PRO A 98 -26.13 24.83 48.58
C PRO A 98 -27.31 24.06 47.96
N ASP A 99 -27.41 22.81 48.41
CA ASP A 99 -28.36 21.77 48.07
C ASP A 99 -29.77 22.29 47.73
N THR A 100 -30.22 22.12 46.49
CA THR A 100 -31.65 22.09 46.17
C THR A 100 -31.89 21.14 44.99
N GLU A 101 -32.43 19.98 45.35
CA GLU A 101 -33.27 19.06 44.58
C GLU A 101 -32.70 18.42 43.31
N LYS A 102 -32.19 17.22 43.56
CA LYS A 102 -32.20 16.02 42.72
C LYS A 102 -33.47 15.93 41.83
N LYS A 103 -33.34 16.24 40.54
CA LYS A 103 -34.24 15.74 39.49
C LYS A 103 -33.45 14.92 38.48
N ILE A 104 -33.60 13.60 38.61
CA ILE A 104 -33.12 12.61 37.66
C ILE A 104 -33.98 12.77 36.41
N VAL A 105 -33.39 13.23 35.30
CA VAL A 105 -33.99 13.12 33.96
C VAL A 105 -32.89 12.58 33.05
N PRO A 106 -32.99 11.33 32.55
CA PRO A 106 -32.02 10.78 31.64
C PRO A 106 -32.31 11.32 30.23
N ALA A 107 -31.47 12.21 29.73
CA ALA A 107 -31.52 12.70 28.35
C ALA A 107 -30.09 12.84 27.81
N LEU A 108 -29.47 11.70 27.53
CA LEU A 108 -28.25 11.60 26.72
C LEU A 108 -28.45 10.41 25.77
N GLU A 109 -29.34 10.57 24.78
CA GLU A 109 -29.31 9.74 23.58
C GLU A 109 -28.48 10.48 22.53
N GLY A 110 -27.18 10.32 22.63
CA GLY A 110 -26.20 10.73 21.63
C GLY A 110 -24.93 9.95 21.93
N ASP A 111 -24.63 8.96 21.11
CA ASP A 111 -23.46 8.12 21.29
C ASP A 111 -22.19 9.00 21.23
N PRO A 112 -21.43 9.16 22.34
CA PRO A 112 -20.32 10.10 22.43
C PRO A 112 -19.13 9.74 21.52
N TYR A 113 -19.21 8.65 20.76
CA TYR A 113 -18.19 8.19 19.82
C TYR A 113 -18.43 8.58 18.37
N LEU A 114 -19.55 9.24 18.04
CA LEU A 114 -19.89 9.59 16.66
C LEU A 114 -19.43 11.02 16.33
N ASN A 115 -18.53 11.17 15.34
CA ASN A 115 -18.27 12.49 14.77
C ASN A 115 -19.52 12.99 14.03
N LYS A 116 -19.76 14.30 14.00
CA LYS A 116 -20.89 14.95 13.32
C LYS A 116 -21.04 14.48 11.87
N ASP A 117 -19.93 14.21 11.19
CA ASP A 117 -19.94 13.70 9.81
C ASP A 117 -20.49 12.26 9.73
N GLN A 118 -20.15 11.40 10.69
CA GLN A 118 -20.68 10.03 10.77
C GLN A 118 -22.17 10.04 11.14
N GLU A 119 -22.59 10.94 12.03
CA GLU A 119 -24.02 11.14 12.35
C GLU A 119 -24.82 11.57 11.12
N GLN A 120 -24.28 12.49 10.32
CA GLN A 120 -24.89 12.94 9.07
C GLN A 120 -24.99 11.81 8.04
N ILE A 121 -23.93 10.99 7.88
CA ILE A 121 -23.96 9.83 6.98
C ILE A 121 -25.06 8.85 7.38
N LEU A 122 -25.15 8.51 8.68
CA LEU A 122 -26.18 7.60 9.18
C LEU A 122 -27.58 8.19 9.05
N THR A 123 -27.74 9.50 9.21
CA THR A 123 -29.02 10.20 9.04
C THR A 123 -29.47 10.17 7.58
N LEU A 124 -28.59 10.55 6.65
CA LEU A 124 -28.86 10.51 5.21
C LEU A 124 -29.17 9.09 4.72
N TYR A 125 -28.47 8.09 5.27
CA TYR A 125 -28.75 6.69 4.94
C TYR A 125 -30.11 6.23 5.49
N LYS A 126 -30.47 6.61 6.73
CA LYS A 126 -31.81 6.35 7.31
C LYS A 126 -32.93 7.05 6.53
N GLU A 127 -32.65 8.19 5.91
CA GLU A 127 -33.56 8.88 4.97
C GLU A 127 -33.70 8.18 3.61
N GLY A 128 -32.98 7.07 3.38
CA GLY A 128 -33.05 6.27 2.16
C GLY A 128 -32.17 6.79 1.02
N LYS A 129 -31.21 7.67 1.29
CA LYS A 129 -30.25 8.14 0.29
C LYS A 129 -29.29 7.02 -0.10
N THR A 130 -28.94 6.97 -1.39
CA THR A 130 -27.99 5.97 -1.90
C THR A 130 -26.55 6.30 -1.48
N ILE A 131 -25.69 5.28 -1.40
CA ILE A 131 -24.26 5.45 -1.06
C ILE A 131 -23.59 6.47 -1.98
N ASP A 132 -23.93 6.46 -3.28
CA ASP A 132 -23.45 7.43 -4.26
C ASP A 132 -23.86 8.88 -3.97
N GLU A 133 -25.10 9.09 -3.53
CA GLU A 133 -25.61 10.42 -3.18
C GLU A 133 -24.96 10.95 -1.91
N ILE A 134 -24.76 10.07 -0.91
CA ILE A 134 -24.12 10.41 0.34
C ILE A 134 -22.64 10.74 0.10
N ALA A 135 -21.92 9.91 -0.66
CA ALA A 135 -20.53 10.13 -1.02
C ALA A 135 -20.31 11.50 -1.72
N LYS A 136 -21.18 11.83 -2.68
CA LYS A 136 -21.14 13.14 -3.36
C LYS A 136 -21.43 14.31 -2.43
N ARG A 137 -22.42 14.17 -1.54
CA ARG A 137 -22.84 15.25 -0.62
C ARG A 137 -21.84 15.49 0.50
N MET A 138 -21.21 14.42 1.00
CA MET A 138 -20.24 14.47 2.09
C MET A 138 -18.81 14.69 1.60
N HIS A 139 -18.58 14.74 0.28
CA HIS A 139 -17.24 14.78 -0.32
C HIS A 139 -16.33 13.63 0.13
N MET A 140 -16.91 12.43 0.27
CA MET A 140 -16.24 11.22 0.77
C MET A 140 -16.19 10.12 -0.29
N GLY A 141 -15.26 9.17 -0.13
CA GLY A 141 -15.19 8.00 -1.00
C GLY A 141 -16.36 7.04 -0.77
N LYS A 142 -16.85 6.36 -1.82
CA LYS A 142 -17.95 5.38 -1.68
C LYS A 142 -17.62 4.25 -0.70
N GLY A 143 -16.37 3.79 -0.68
CA GLY A 143 -15.89 2.77 0.26
C GLY A 143 -15.89 3.24 1.71
N GLU A 144 -15.58 4.52 1.95
CA GLU A 144 -15.59 5.12 3.28
C GLU A 144 -17.02 5.23 3.84
N VAL A 145 -17.96 5.68 3.00
CA VAL A 145 -19.39 5.72 3.35
C VAL A 145 -19.92 4.32 3.65
N GLN A 146 -19.57 3.32 2.84
CA GLN A 146 -20.00 1.93 3.03
C GLN A 146 -19.42 1.31 4.30
N LEU A 147 -18.16 1.62 4.63
CA LEU A 147 -17.52 1.16 5.86
C LEU A 147 -18.22 1.72 7.11
N ILE A 148 -18.55 3.02 7.12
CA ILE A 148 -19.26 3.66 8.23
C ILE A 148 -20.64 3.04 8.40
N ILE A 149 -21.41 2.88 7.33
CA ILE A 149 -22.73 2.23 7.41
C ILE A 149 -22.59 0.79 7.95
N GLY A 150 -21.64 0.01 7.44
CA GLY A 150 -21.42 -1.38 7.86
C GLY A 150 -21.06 -1.53 9.34
N LEU A 151 -20.19 -0.66 9.86
CA LEU A 151 -19.77 -0.69 11.26
C LEU A 151 -20.92 -0.36 12.24
N PHE A 152 -21.81 0.55 11.85
CA PHE A 152 -22.91 1.01 12.72
C PHE A 152 -24.22 0.24 12.54
N GLN A 153 -24.42 -0.47 11.43
CA GLN A 153 -25.56 -1.39 11.25
C GLN A 153 -25.36 -2.75 11.94
N MET A 154 -24.13 -3.13 12.27
CA MET A 154 -23.83 -4.39 12.96
C MET A 154 -23.97 -4.32 14.49
N ARG A 155 -24.30 -3.14 15.06
CA ARG A 155 -24.53 -2.97 16.49
C ARG A 155 -26.01 -3.07 16.85
#